data_AF-A0AAE3AH25-F1
#
_entry.id   AF-A0AAE3AH25-F1
#
_cell.length_a   1.000
_cell.length_b   1.000
_cell.length_c   1.000
_cell.angle_alpha   90.00
_cell.angle_beta   90.00
_cell.angle_gamma   90.00
#
_symmetry.space_group_name_H-M   'P 1'
#
loop_
_entity.id
_entity.type
_entity.pdbx_description
1 polymer ?
#
loop_
_entity_poly.entity_id
_entity_poly.type
_entity_poly.pdbx_seq_one_letter_code
_entity_poly.pdbx_strand_id
1 'polypeptide(L)'
;MKRATAFTVLLLALLTFGCLGCVLTLTDYFAPAFSQSEGSAVLNIETYIDGQNQPTHPAVIDMKREWNGYRYWMSYSPYPNADGAEENPCIGVSNDMIHWTTPDGLYNPIAFNEETACDELKDPHIVYNNDLNRMEIWYLGRTDSTIKSGGTLLLFRKVSSDGVHWSEYEIMRDLVGYLSPSIVYSEGKYKLWAIEPSTSGREGALAYSESTDGDTWTPFEKCTFGGYYGIEKIWHGAVSLDDTYRFAFIEDSGKSNTILYTESHDGITWESPVPIVRKENFWKAFYRPCILYSDSRLYCIYGVITQDNEWYLSMSMGDSVDNLHGISTQDIGNSKVNMTISEKHTLSNLTKNVYHFVQSICRPELLLICAAVAILLLIVRKCSFILLWGGSWLLGVLRFYSQMRGIPLSEKFWLLFSVGAINAVCSLAIQQVINWLDVRRERAR
;
A
#
# COMPACT_ATOMS: atom_id res chain seq x y z
N MET A 1 -5.88 -3.08 -56.06
CA MET A 1 -5.77 -4.15 -55.05
C MET A 1 -4.87 -3.80 -53.86
N LYS A 2 -3.56 -3.56 -54.03
CA LYS A 2 -2.62 -3.31 -52.89
C LYS A 2 -3.02 -2.18 -51.91
N ARG A 3 -3.61 -1.08 -52.38
CA ARG A 3 -4.04 0.06 -51.52
C ARG A 3 -5.30 -0.25 -50.68
N ALA A 4 -6.24 -1.01 -51.23
CA ALA A 4 -7.43 -1.44 -50.48
C ALA A 4 -7.02 -2.36 -49.32
N THR A 5 -6.05 -3.25 -49.56
CA THR A 5 -5.48 -4.12 -48.52
C THR A 5 -4.82 -3.33 -47.39
N ALA A 6 -4.03 -2.29 -47.70
CA ALA A 6 -3.34 -1.50 -46.67
C ALA A 6 -4.29 -0.67 -45.79
N PHE A 7 -5.34 -0.08 -46.37
CA PHE A 7 -6.37 0.62 -45.60
C PHE A 7 -7.10 -0.34 -44.66
N THR A 8 -7.54 -1.50 -45.18
CA THR A 8 -8.21 -2.52 -44.37
C THR A 8 -7.31 -2.99 -43.22
N VAL A 9 -6.01 -3.18 -43.45
CA VAL A 9 -5.06 -3.57 -42.40
C VAL A 9 -4.93 -2.49 -41.31
N LEU A 10 -4.77 -1.20 -41.68
CA LEU A 10 -4.70 -0.12 -40.70
C LEU A 10 -5.98 0.01 -39.87
N LEU A 11 -7.13 -0.11 -40.53
CA LEU A 11 -8.44 -0.05 -39.86
C LEU A 11 -8.65 -1.23 -38.93
N LEU A 12 -8.33 -2.46 -39.37
CA LEU A 12 -8.40 -3.65 -38.53
C LEU A 12 -7.47 -3.54 -37.32
N ALA A 13 -6.24 -3.04 -37.51
CA ALA A 13 -5.31 -2.81 -36.40
C ALA A 13 -5.89 -1.83 -35.37
N LEU A 14 -6.44 -0.70 -35.84
CA LEU A 14 -7.05 0.31 -34.98
C LEU A 14 -8.20 -0.29 -34.15
N LEU A 15 -9.15 -0.95 -34.82
CA LEU A 15 -10.30 -1.57 -34.16
C LEU A 15 -9.86 -2.67 -33.19
N THR A 16 -8.85 -3.46 -33.55
CA THR A 16 -8.30 -4.50 -32.68
C THR A 16 -7.73 -3.90 -31.40
N PHE A 17 -6.96 -2.80 -31.49
CA PHE A 17 -6.45 -2.13 -30.29
C PHE A 17 -7.57 -1.55 -29.43
N GLY A 18 -8.60 -0.93 -30.03
CA GLY A 18 -9.76 -0.45 -29.29
C GLY A 18 -10.50 -1.58 -28.56
N CYS A 19 -10.78 -2.69 -29.27
CA CYS A 19 -11.41 -3.87 -28.70
C CYS A 19 -10.58 -4.48 -27.57
N LEU A 20 -9.27 -4.64 -27.75
CA LEU A 20 -8.38 -5.17 -26.71
C LEU A 20 -8.32 -4.24 -25.50
N GLY A 21 -8.26 -2.93 -25.69
CA GLY A 21 -8.34 -1.94 -24.61
C GLY A 21 -9.63 -2.10 -23.81
N CYS A 22 -10.79 -2.15 -24.47
CA CYS A 22 -12.07 -2.38 -23.83
C CYS A 22 -12.13 -3.73 -23.08
N VAL A 23 -11.75 -4.82 -23.74
CA VAL A 23 -11.81 -6.17 -23.17
C VAL A 23 -10.95 -6.27 -21.93
N LEU A 24 -9.72 -5.75 -21.96
CA LEU A 24 -8.81 -5.79 -20.82
C LEU A 24 -9.33 -4.90 -19.68
N THR A 25 -9.74 -3.66 -19.96
CA THR A 25 -10.30 -2.77 -18.93
C THR A 25 -11.54 -3.38 -18.25
N LEU A 26 -12.43 -4.02 -19.01
CA LEU A 26 -13.62 -4.67 -18.45
C LEU A 26 -13.26 -5.96 -17.72
N THR A 27 -12.31 -6.75 -18.23
CA THR A 27 -11.81 -7.94 -17.54
C THR A 27 -11.23 -7.57 -16.18
N ASP A 28 -10.40 -6.53 -16.12
CA ASP A 28 -9.81 -6.04 -14.88
C ASP A 28 -10.90 -5.54 -13.90
N TYR A 29 -11.94 -4.87 -14.40
CA TYR A 29 -13.05 -4.39 -13.58
C TYR A 29 -13.94 -5.51 -13.01
N PHE A 30 -14.19 -6.56 -13.79
CA PHE A 30 -15.01 -7.70 -13.36
C PHE A 30 -14.20 -8.78 -12.62
N ALA A 31 -12.88 -8.64 -12.53
CA ALA A 31 -12.07 -9.49 -11.70
C ALA A 31 -12.47 -9.32 -10.22
N PRO A 32 -12.38 -10.37 -9.38
CA PRO A 32 -12.64 -10.23 -7.96
C PRO A 32 -11.78 -9.12 -7.37
N ALA A 33 -12.41 -8.13 -6.74
CA ALA A 33 -11.69 -7.03 -6.09
C ALA A 33 -10.91 -7.53 -4.87
N PHE A 34 -11.52 -8.45 -4.12
CA PHE A 34 -11.00 -8.98 -2.87
C PHE A 34 -11.01 -10.51 -2.87
N SER A 35 -10.01 -11.11 -2.25
CA SER A 35 -10.02 -12.51 -1.84
C SER A 35 -10.95 -12.71 -0.64
N GLN A 36 -11.26 -13.97 -0.30
CA GLN A 36 -12.04 -14.29 0.89
C GLN A 36 -11.32 -13.88 2.19
N SER A 37 -9.99 -13.95 2.19
CA SER A 37 -9.16 -13.74 3.38
C SER A 37 -8.85 -12.28 3.67
N GLU A 38 -9.00 -11.38 2.70
CA GLU A 38 -8.67 -9.96 2.85
C GLU A 38 -9.91 -9.10 3.09
N GLY A 39 -9.76 -8.07 3.91
CA GLY A 39 -10.84 -7.16 4.24
C GLY A 39 -11.20 -6.29 3.05
N SER A 40 -12.50 -6.23 2.77
CA SER A 40 -13.11 -5.34 1.77
C SER A 40 -13.46 -3.96 2.35
N ALA A 41 -13.31 -3.81 3.66
CA ALA A 41 -13.55 -2.59 4.41
C ALA A 41 -12.38 -2.29 5.36
N VAL A 42 -12.30 -1.05 5.82
CA VAL A 42 -11.28 -0.58 6.78
C VAL A 42 -11.93 -0.19 8.10
N LEU A 43 -11.22 -0.42 9.20
CA LEU A 43 -11.61 0.01 10.54
C LEU A 43 -11.68 1.55 10.58
N ASN A 44 -12.78 2.08 11.12
CA ASN A 44 -12.97 3.52 11.22
C ASN A 44 -12.25 4.07 12.45
N ILE A 45 -10.97 4.43 12.29
CA ILE A 45 -10.12 4.97 13.36
C ILE A 45 -9.79 6.42 13.03
N GLU A 46 -10.13 7.32 13.95
CA GLU A 46 -9.76 8.72 13.84
C GLU A 46 -8.29 8.92 14.23
N THR A 47 -7.60 9.80 13.50
CA THR A 47 -6.24 10.22 13.84
C THR A 47 -6.29 11.66 14.36
N TYR A 48 -5.19 12.12 14.95
CA TYR A 48 -5.08 13.52 15.40
C TYR A 48 -4.99 14.53 14.22
N ILE A 49 -4.95 14.03 12.98
CA ILE A 49 -4.81 14.82 11.76
C ILE A 49 -6.18 14.91 11.10
N ASP A 50 -6.86 16.03 11.37
CA ASP A 50 -8.22 16.24 10.89
C ASP A 50 -8.33 16.10 9.36
N GLY A 51 -9.36 15.40 8.91
CA GLY A 51 -9.60 15.10 7.50
C GLY A 51 -8.66 14.09 6.85
N GLN A 52 -7.64 13.57 7.57
CA GLN A 52 -6.65 12.61 7.05
C GLN A 52 -6.48 11.39 7.97
N ASN A 53 -7.59 10.73 8.28
CA ASN A 53 -7.64 9.52 9.10
C ASN A 53 -6.97 8.33 8.40
N GLN A 54 -5.63 8.31 8.44
CA GLN A 54 -4.79 7.31 7.78
C GLN A 54 -3.89 6.57 8.79
N PRO A 55 -4.44 5.66 9.61
CA PRO A 55 -3.67 4.89 10.59
C PRO A 55 -2.85 3.77 9.93
N THR A 56 -1.73 3.41 10.55
CA THR A 56 -0.85 2.30 10.18
C THR A 56 -0.22 1.66 11.43
N HIS A 57 0.56 0.59 11.20
CA HIS A 57 1.43 -0.04 12.18
C HIS A 57 0.72 -0.47 13.50
N PRO A 58 -0.36 -1.28 13.42
CA PRO A 58 -1.13 -1.64 14.60
C PRO A 58 -0.37 -2.63 15.49
N ALA A 59 -0.54 -2.51 16.81
CA ALA A 59 -0.30 -3.56 17.78
C ALA A 59 -1.43 -3.55 18.80
N VAL A 60 -2.02 -4.70 19.08
CA VAL A 60 -3.21 -4.83 19.94
C VAL A 60 -2.94 -5.84 21.05
N ILE A 61 -3.43 -5.52 22.25
CA ILE A 61 -3.51 -6.45 23.37
C ILE A 61 -4.96 -6.64 23.81
N ASP A 62 -5.29 -7.88 24.18
CA ASP A 62 -6.53 -8.23 24.86
C ASP A 62 -6.25 -8.35 26.36
N MET A 63 -6.82 -7.43 27.14
CA MET A 63 -6.67 -7.40 28.60
C MET A 63 -7.41 -8.54 29.31
N LYS A 64 -8.19 -9.36 28.58
CA LYS A 64 -9.06 -10.46 29.05
C LYS A 64 -10.22 -10.01 29.95
N ARG A 65 -10.12 -8.81 30.51
CA ARG A 65 -11.10 -8.06 31.30
C ARG A 65 -10.90 -6.58 31.01
N GLU A 66 -11.87 -5.75 31.38
CA GLU A 66 -11.67 -4.30 31.27
C GLU A 66 -10.52 -3.81 32.16
N TRP A 67 -9.67 -2.99 31.57
CA TRP A 67 -8.67 -2.17 32.26
C TRP A 67 -8.95 -0.71 31.90
N ASN A 68 -9.25 0.11 32.91
CA ASN A 68 -9.71 1.50 32.75
C ASN A 68 -10.89 1.64 31.76
N GLY A 69 -11.86 0.72 31.84
CA GLY A 69 -13.11 0.75 31.08
C GLY A 69 -13.07 0.08 29.70
N TYR A 70 -11.90 -0.41 29.27
CA TYR A 70 -11.74 -1.04 27.96
C TYR A 70 -10.98 -2.36 28.03
N ARG A 71 -11.43 -3.33 27.24
CA ARG A 71 -10.81 -4.65 27.13
C ARG A 71 -9.67 -4.68 26.12
N TYR A 72 -9.83 -4.04 24.98
CA TYR A 72 -8.83 -4.04 23.91
C TYR A 72 -8.14 -2.69 23.84
N TRP A 73 -6.82 -2.73 23.79
CA TRP A 73 -5.98 -1.55 23.65
C TRP A 73 -5.07 -1.73 22.44
N MET A 74 -4.97 -0.68 21.63
CA MET A 74 -4.17 -0.64 20.42
C MET A 74 -3.21 0.53 20.46
N SER A 75 -1.96 0.28 20.09
CA SER A 75 -1.07 1.33 19.61
C SER A 75 -1.05 1.34 18.09
N TYR A 76 -1.00 2.52 17.49
CA TYR A 76 -0.87 2.73 16.06
C TYR A 76 -0.16 4.06 15.78
N SER A 77 0.23 4.32 14.54
CA SER A 77 0.74 5.62 14.11
C SER A 77 -0.07 6.13 12.90
N PRO A 78 -0.45 7.40 12.82
CA PRO A 78 -0.94 7.98 11.58
C PRO A 78 0.19 8.04 10.54
N TYR A 79 -0.10 7.83 9.25
CA TYR A 79 0.92 7.90 8.21
C TYR A 79 0.32 8.43 6.90
N PRO A 80 -0.23 9.66 6.93
CA PRO A 80 -0.96 10.22 5.80
C PRO A 80 -0.06 10.30 4.58
N ASN A 81 -0.44 9.61 3.51
CA ASN A 81 0.30 9.60 2.24
C ASN A 81 1.79 9.21 2.37
N ALA A 82 2.13 8.40 3.37
CA ALA A 82 3.50 8.03 3.74
C ALA A 82 4.41 9.19 4.20
N ASP A 83 3.83 10.21 4.85
CA ASP A 83 4.57 11.28 5.49
C ASP A 83 5.05 10.88 6.90
N GLY A 84 6.37 10.71 7.04
CA GLY A 84 7.01 10.33 8.32
C GLY A 84 6.97 11.41 9.39
N ALA A 85 6.81 12.69 9.02
CA ALA A 85 6.71 13.76 10.02
C ALA A 85 5.49 13.59 10.95
N GLU A 86 4.48 12.85 10.47
CA GLU A 86 3.20 12.65 11.13
C GLU A 86 3.09 11.29 11.85
N GLU A 87 4.12 10.44 11.79
CA GLU A 87 4.14 9.04 12.26
C GLU A 87 4.27 8.88 13.78
N ASN A 88 3.51 9.69 14.52
CA ASN A 88 3.55 9.78 15.96
C ASN A 88 2.68 8.71 16.66
N PRO A 89 3.18 8.05 17.73
CA PRO A 89 2.44 7.02 18.47
C PRO A 89 1.09 7.50 19.02
N CYS A 90 0.03 6.76 18.72
CA CYS A 90 -1.35 6.99 19.16
C CYS A 90 -1.91 5.76 19.89
N ILE A 91 -2.94 5.99 20.70
CA ILE A 91 -3.69 4.95 21.42
C ILE A 91 -5.13 4.89 20.93
N GLY A 92 -5.62 3.68 20.69
CA GLY A 92 -7.02 3.37 20.48
C GLY A 92 -7.50 2.32 21.46
N VAL A 93 -8.79 2.37 21.81
CA VAL A 93 -9.46 1.40 22.68
C VAL A 93 -10.72 0.86 22.03
N SER A 94 -11.05 -0.38 22.36
CA SER A 94 -12.25 -1.06 21.89
C SER A 94 -12.75 -2.06 22.94
N ASN A 95 -14.03 -2.41 22.86
CA ASN A 95 -14.63 -3.51 23.60
C ASN A 95 -15.16 -4.63 22.68
N ASP A 96 -14.98 -4.51 21.36
CA ASP A 96 -15.51 -5.45 20.37
C ASP A 96 -14.57 -5.74 19.18
N MET A 97 -13.34 -5.19 19.18
CA MET A 97 -12.35 -5.27 18.10
C MET A 97 -12.73 -4.56 16.78
N ILE A 98 -13.94 -4.00 16.70
CA ILE A 98 -14.49 -3.39 15.48
C ILE A 98 -14.52 -1.87 15.60
N HIS A 99 -15.10 -1.38 16.70
CA HIS A 99 -15.24 0.04 16.96
C HIS A 99 -14.09 0.49 17.85
N TRP A 100 -13.26 1.38 17.30
CA TRP A 100 -12.09 1.92 17.96
C TRP A 100 -12.27 3.41 18.20
N THR A 101 -11.94 3.86 19.41
CA THR A 101 -11.97 5.28 19.78
C THR A 101 -10.69 5.65 20.52
N THR A 102 -10.38 6.94 20.61
CA THR A 102 -9.39 7.42 21.57
C THR A 102 -9.97 7.27 22.99
N PRO A 103 -9.20 6.82 23.99
CA PRO A 103 -9.63 6.79 25.40
C PRO A 103 -10.21 8.13 25.86
N ASP A 104 -11.30 8.09 26.62
CA ASP A 104 -11.93 9.30 27.16
C ASP A 104 -10.92 10.10 28.01
N GLY A 105 -10.69 11.35 27.63
CA GLY A 105 -9.76 12.26 28.31
C GLY A 105 -8.33 12.25 27.77
N LEU A 106 -7.98 11.33 26.85
CA LEU A 106 -6.70 11.36 26.14
C LEU A 106 -6.80 12.20 24.87
N TYR A 107 -5.73 12.93 24.56
CA TYR A 107 -5.52 13.53 23.25
C TYR A 107 -4.33 12.85 22.60
N ASN A 108 -4.55 12.24 21.43
CA ASN A 108 -3.48 11.70 20.60
C ASN A 108 -2.74 12.81 19.84
N PRO A 109 -1.47 12.58 19.44
CA PRO A 109 -0.62 11.44 19.78
C PRO A 109 -0.04 11.57 21.20
N ILE A 110 0.53 10.49 21.73
CA ILE A 110 1.15 10.48 23.07
C ILE A 110 2.62 10.91 23.05
N ALA A 111 3.23 11.02 21.87
CA ALA A 111 4.61 11.42 21.67
C ALA A 111 4.76 12.20 20.36
N PHE A 112 5.76 13.08 20.27
CA PHE A 112 6.00 13.94 19.10
C PHE A 112 7.49 14.03 18.75
N ASN A 113 7.80 14.36 17.50
CA ASN A 113 9.18 14.55 17.05
C ASN A 113 9.93 15.62 17.88
N GLU A 114 9.26 16.73 18.21
CA GLU A 114 9.84 17.84 18.97
C GLU A 114 10.22 17.45 20.40
N GLU A 115 9.46 16.55 21.04
CA GLU A 115 9.74 16.12 22.41
C GLU A 115 11.02 15.28 22.46
N THR A 116 11.23 14.43 21.46
CA THR A 116 12.35 13.47 21.41
C THR A 116 13.58 14.01 20.67
N ALA A 117 13.46 15.16 20.00
CA ALA A 117 14.46 15.69 19.05
C ALA A 117 14.83 14.70 17.93
N CYS A 118 13.92 13.79 17.58
CA CYS A 118 14.04 12.91 16.43
C CYS A 118 13.42 13.57 15.19
N ASP A 119 13.88 13.18 14.00
CA ASP A 119 13.29 13.66 12.74
C ASP A 119 11.94 12.97 12.44
N GLU A 120 11.78 11.75 12.95
CA GLU A 120 10.64 10.87 12.70
C GLU A 120 10.51 9.86 13.84
N LEU A 121 9.34 9.80 14.47
CA LEU A 121 8.89 8.69 15.30
C LEU A 121 8.23 7.62 14.43
N LYS A 122 8.24 6.36 14.87
CA LYS A 122 7.60 5.25 14.14
C LYS A 122 7.45 3.99 14.97
N ASP A 123 6.86 3.00 14.32
CA ASP A 123 6.78 1.61 14.73
C ASP A 123 6.30 1.37 16.18
N PRO A 124 5.17 1.95 16.64
CA PRO A 124 4.72 1.75 18.00
C PRO A 124 4.28 0.30 18.27
N HIS A 125 4.50 -0.13 19.51
CA HIS A 125 4.09 -1.41 20.05
C HIS A 125 3.62 -1.27 21.49
N ILE A 126 2.44 -1.81 21.79
CA ILE A 126 1.81 -1.76 23.11
C ILE A 126 2.18 -2.97 23.95
N VAL A 127 2.47 -2.74 25.22
CA VAL A 127 2.85 -3.77 26.20
C VAL A 127 2.08 -3.51 27.48
N TYR A 128 1.57 -4.56 28.11
CA TYR A 128 1.04 -4.48 29.46
C TYR A 128 2.02 -5.13 30.45
N ASN A 129 2.55 -4.33 31.37
CA ASN A 129 3.36 -4.83 32.48
C ASN A 129 2.41 -5.17 33.65
N ASN A 130 2.15 -6.47 33.81
CA ASN A 130 1.24 -6.99 34.82
C ASN A 130 1.78 -6.90 36.25
N ASP A 131 3.11 -6.94 36.43
CA ASP A 131 3.75 -6.82 37.74
C ASP A 131 3.61 -5.40 38.30
N LEU A 132 3.64 -4.40 37.40
CA LEU A 132 3.51 -2.98 37.73
C LEU A 132 2.11 -2.42 37.48
N ASN A 133 1.19 -3.25 36.96
CA ASN A 133 -0.19 -2.90 36.64
C ASN A 133 -0.28 -1.61 35.79
N ARG A 134 0.48 -1.55 34.69
CA ARG A 134 0.55 -0.36 33.83
C ARG A 134 0.68 -0.72 32.35
N MET A 135 0.23 0.20 31.51
CA MET A 135 0.46 0.17 30.07
C MET A 135 1.81 0.79 29.73
N GLU A 136 2.46 0.28 28.68
CA GLU A 136 3.69 0.82 28.13
C GLU A 136 3.60 0.87 26.60
N ILE A 137 4.03 1.98 26.01
CA ILE A 137 4.21 2.09 24.56
C ILE A 137 5.67 2.21 24.26
N TRP A 138 6.13 1.27 23.44
CA TRP A 138 7.47 1.19 22.93
C TRP A 138 7.45 1.63 21.48
N TYR A 139 8.33 2.55 21.09
CA TYR A 139 8.33 3.11 19.74
C TYR A 139 9.74 3.51 19.33
N LEU A 140 9.96 3.64 18.02
CA LEU A 140 11.25 4.04 17.48
C LEU A 140 11.27 5.54 17.23
N GLY A 141 12.45 6.14 17.37
CA GLY A 141 12.73 7.48 16.83
C GLY A 141 14.05 7.48 16.07
N ARG A 142 14.05 8.16 14.93
CA ARG A 142 15.22 8.30 14.05
C ARG A 142 15.99 9.56 14.38
N THR A 143 17.24 9.38 14.77
CA THR A 143 18.18 10.48 15.02
C THR A 143 19.01 10.78 13.77
N ASP A 144 19.12 12.06 13.40
CA ASP A 144 19.99 12.60 12.34
C ASP A 144 19.85 11.91 10.97
N SER A 145 18.77 12.24 10.27
CA SER A 145 18.49 11.82 8.90
C SER A 145 19.07 12.81 7.88
N THR A 146 20.39 12.90 7.76
CA THR A 146 20.89 13.27 6.42
C THR A 146 20.47 12.16 5.45
N ILE A 147 19.63 12.52 4.47
CA ILE A 147 18.82 11.71 3.54
C ILE A 147 19.54 10.51 2.86
N LYS A 148 20.86 10.35 3.05
CA LYS A 148 21.69 9.31 2.43
C LYS A 148 21.96 8.06 3.28
N SER A 149 21.79 8.07 4.61
CA SER A 149 22.24 6.93 5.44
C SER A 149 21.19 6.24 6.31
N GLY A 150 19.99 6.80 6.47
CA GLY A 150 18.96 6.19 7.34
C GLY A 150 19.45 6.05 8.79
N GLY A 151 19.52 7.19 9.50
CA GLY A 151 20.18 7.36 10.80
C GLY A 151 19.80 6.38 11.92
N THR A 152 20.47 6.52 13.07
CA THR A 152 20.33 5.60 14.21
C THR A 152 18.90 5.61 14.72
N LEU A 153 18.32 4.42 14.87
CA LEU A 153 17.03 4.21 15.51
C LEU A 153 17.23 3.98 17.01
N LEU A 154 16.55 4.78 17.82
CA LEU A 154 16.46 4.62 19.27
C LEU A 154 15.11 3.99 19.61
N LEU A 155 15.11 3.02 20.53
CA LEU A 155 13.89 2.47 21.11
C LEU A 155 13.52 3.27 22.35
N PHE A 156 12.37 3.91 22.31
CA PHE A 156 11.79 4.69 23.39
C PHE A 156 10.70 3.91 24.12
N ARG A 157 10.40 4.32 25.35
CA ARG A 157 9.24 3.87 26.14
C ARG A 157 8.53 5.05 26.78
N LYS A 158 7.20 5.02 26.81
CA LYS A 158 6.35 5.81 27.71
C LYS A 158 5.42 4.88 28.48
N VAL A 159 5.08 5.22 29.71
CA VAL A 159 4.23 4.38 30.58
C VAL A 159 3.00 5.13 31.07
N SER A 160 1.92 4.40 31.35
CA SER A 160 0.68 4.95 31.89
C SER A 160 -0.01 3.97 32.85
N SER A 161 -0.47 4.46 34.00
CA SER A 161 -1.25 3.68 34.98
C SER A 161 -2.76 3.73 34.74
N ASP A 162 -3.24 4.67 33.92
CA ASP A 162 -4.67 4.88 33.66
C ASP A 162 -5.05 4.84 32.17
N GLY A 163 -4.06 4.75 31.27
CA GLY A 163 -4.24 4.75 29.82
C GLY A 163 -4.49 6.13 29.21
N VAL A 164 -4.48 7.20 30.02
CA VAL A 164 -4.80 8.58 29.64
C VAL A 164 -3.61 9.51 29.88
N HIS A 165 -2.97 9.41 31.04
CA HIS A 165 -1.79 10.21 31.38
C HIS A 165 -0.52 9.39 31.16
N TRP A 166 0.37 9.92 30.33
CA TRP A 166 1.61 9.26 29.94
C TRP A 166 2.82 9.95 30.56
N SER A 167 3.83 9.17 30.92
CA SER A 167 5.10 9.67 31.45
C SER A 167 5.90 10.47 30.41
N GLU A 168 6.98 11.11 30.85
CA GLU A 168 8.07 11.48 29.93
C GLU A 168 8.64 10.23 29.24
N TYR A 169 9.28 10.43 28.09
CA TYR A 169 9.91 9.34 27.36
C TYR A 169 11.19 8.85 28.06
N GLU A 170 11.44 7.56 27.95
CA GLU A 170 12.68 6.90 28.35
C GLU A 170 13.39 6.38 27.09
N ILE A 171 14.71 6.55 26.99
CA ILE A 171 15.52 5.91 25.94
C ILE A 171 15.96 4.56 26.48
N MET A 172 15.54 3.49 25.82
CA MET A 172 15.74 2.13 26.32
C MET A 172 16.96 1.45 25.70
N ARG A 173 17.20 1.65 24.40
CA ARG A 173 18.38 1.13 23.69
C ARG A 173 18.49 1.67 22.26
N ASP A 174 19.67 1.55 21.68
CA ASP A 174 19.85 1.65 20.24
C ASP A 174 19.33 0.38 19.53
N LEU A 175 18.72 0.56 18.36
CA LEU A 175 18.18 -0.50 17.52
C LEU A 175 18.82 -0.48 16.12
N VAL A 176 20.15 -0.54 16.06
CA VAL A 176 20.92 -0.40 14.81
C VAL A 176 20.70 -1.60 13.87
N GLY A 177 20.15 -1.34 12.69
CA GLY A 177 19.93 -2.36 11.66
C GLY A 177 18.68 -3.23 11.87
N TYR A 178 17.85 -2.90 12.86
CA TYR A 178 16.57 -3.56 13.10
C TYR A 178 15.42 -2.55 13.11
N LEU A 179 14.20 -3.03 12.89
CA LEU A 179 12.97 -2.23 12.87
C LEU A 179 11.76 -3.07 13.30
N SER A 180 10.57 -2.46 13.35
CA SER A 180 9.30 -3.10 13.70
C SER A 180 9.37 -3.93 15.00
N PRO A 181 9.82 -3.34 16.14
CA PRO A 181 9.94 -4.05 17.39
C PRO A 181 8.59 -4.61 17.85
N SER A 182 8.65 -5.78 18.47
CA SER A 182 7.54 -6.43 19.16
C SER A 182 8.01 -6.83 20.53
N ILE A 183 7.26 -6.47 21.56
CA ILE A 183 7.66 -6.70 22.94
C ILE A 183 6.53 -7.40 23.66
N VAL A 184 6.86 -8.48 24.36
CA VAL A 184 5.97 -9.14 25.30
C VAL A 184 6.59 -9.05 26.68
N TYR A 185 5.79 -8.70 27.68
CA TYR A 185 6.19 -8.83 29.08
C TYR A 185 5.61 -10.11 29.65
N SER A 186 6.47 -11.07 30.00
CA SER A 186 6.06 -12.32 30.64
C SER A 186 7.18 -12.85 31.53
N GLU A 187 6.80 -13.51 32.64
CA GLU A 187 7.74 -14.16 33.56
C GLU A 187 8.77 -13.16 34.15
N GLY A 188 8.34 -11.92 34.43
CA GLY A 188 9.20 -10.87 34.98
C GLY A 188 10.22 -10.29 33.99
N LYS A 189 10.06 -10.55 32.68
CA LYS A 189 10.99 -10.12 31.64
C LYS A 189 10.27 -9.48 30.46
N TYR A 190 10.91 -8.47 29.88
CA TYR A 190 10.65 -8.03 28.53
C TYR A 190 11.35 -8.97 27.54
N LYS A 191 10.56 -9.49 26.61
CA LYS A 191 10.99 -10.33 25.50
C LYS A 191 10.80 -9.51 24.22
N LEU A 192 11.89 -9.12 23.58
CA LEU A 192 11.91 -8.24 22.41
C LEU A 192 12.26 -9.04 21.17
N TRP A 193 11.41 -8.92 20.16
CA TRP A 193 11.71 -9.29 18.78
C TRP A 193 11.88 -8.04 17.93
N ALA A 194 12.91 -8.03 17.08
CA ALA A 194 13.11 -6.97 16.10
C ALA A 194 13.51 -7.57 14.76
N ILE A 195 13.06 -6.95 13.67
CA ILE A 195 13.28 -7.47 12.32
C ILE A 195 14.53 -6.83 11.73
N GLU A 196 15.48 -7.67 11.32
CA GLU A 196 16.54 -7.32 10.39
C GLU A 196 15.97 -7.47 8.96
N PRO A 197 15.64 -6.37 8.25
CA PRO A 197 14.91 -6.46 6.99
C PRO A 197 15.76 -7.09 5.88
N SER A 198 15.13 -7.85 5.00
CA SER A 198 15.78 -8.39 3.81
C SER A 198 16.21 -7.27 2.86
N THR A 199 17.39 -7.40 2.24
CA THR A 199 17.91 -6.45 1.25
C THR A 199 18.39 -7.17 -0.01
N SER A 200 18.73 -6.43 -1.07
CA SER A 200 19.20 -7.05 -2.32
C SER A 200 20.46 -7.89 -2.07
N GLY A 201 20.34 -9.21 -2.18
CA GLY A 201 21.42 -10.16 -1.97
C GLY A 201 21.67 -10.58 -0.51
N ARG A 202 20.80 -10.20 0.44
CA ARG A 202 20.88 -10.62 1.85
C ARG A 202 19.51 -10.93 2.41
N GLU A 203 19.36 -12.15 2.92
CA GLU A 203 18.18 -12.59 3.68
C GLU A 203 18.00 -11.73 4.94
N GLY A 204 16.75 -11.49 5.32
CA GLY A 204 16.43 -10.86 6.59
C GLY A 204 16.40 -11.88 7.73
N ALA A 205 16.08 -11.41 8.93
CA ALA A 205 15.93 -12.26 10.10
C ALA A 205 14.97 -11.64 11.13
N LEU A 206 14.40 -12.49 11.98
CA LEU A 206 13.83 -12.07 13.26
C LEU A 206 14.89 -12.28 14.34
N ALA A 207 15.19 -11.25 15.12
CA ALA A 207 16.17 -11.28 16.20
C ALA A 207 15.48 -11.14 17.55
N TYR A 208 15.95 -11.89 18.55
CA TYR A 208 15.41 -11.98 19.89
C TYR A 208 16.38 -11.44 20.95
N SER A 209 15.86 -10.74 21.95
CA SER A 209 16.62 -10.20 23.08
C SER A 209 15.73 -10.10 24.32
N GLU A 210 16.29 -10.27 25.52
CA GLU A 210 15.57 -10.21 26.79
C GLU A 210 16.12 -9.12 27.70
N SER A 211 15.26 -8.59 28.56
CA SER A 211 15.64 -7.71 29.66
C SER A 211 14.71 -7.86 30.86
N THR A 212 15.23 -7.73 32.08
CA THR A 212 14.42 -7.73 33.32
C THR A 212 13.94 -6.34 33.73
N ASP A 213 14.59 -5.28 33.24
CA ASP A 213 14.33 -3.88 33.61
C ASP A 213 13.90 -3.01 32.42
N GLY A 214 14.10 -3.51 31.20
CA GLY A 214 13.86 -2.81 29.93
C GLY A 214 15.06 -1.99 29.46
N ASP A 215 16.17 -1.94 30.21
CA ASP A 215 17.36 -1.11 29.96
C ASP A 215 18.61 -1.98 29.69
N THR A 216 18.86 -2.98 30.54
CA THR A 216 19.96 -3.92 30.32
C THR A 216 19.44 -5.12 29.52
N TRP A 217 19.90 -5.24 28.28
CA TRP A 217 19.45 -6.26 27.34
C TRP A 217 20.51 -7.33 27.07
N THR A 218 20.07 -8.57 26.83
CA THR A 218 20.93 -9.60 26.25
C THR A 218 21.29 -9.25 24.79
N PRO A 219 22.43 -9.75 24.27
CA PRO A 219 22.73 -9.64 22.84
C PRO A 219 21.61 -10.24 21.98
N PHE A 220 21.43 -9.70 20.77
CA PHE A 220 20.46 -10.26 19.83
C PHE A 220 20.88 -11.65 19.36
N GLU A 221 19.95 -12.60 19.44
CA GLU A 221 20.07 -13.94 18.89
C GLU A 221 19.11 -14.11 17.71
N LYS A 222 19.54 -14.78 16.64
CA LYS A 222 18.69 -14.98 15.46
C LYS A 222 17.72 -16.13 15.70
N CYS A 223 16.43 -15.86 15.47
CA CYS A 223 15.40 -16.89 15.44
C CYS A 223 15.59 -17.83 14.24
N THR A 224 15.04 -19.04 14.35
CA THR A 224 15.00 -20.02 13.25
C THR A 224 13.57 -20.24 12.77
N PHE A 225 13.41 -20.57 11.49
CA PHE A 225 12.12 -20.85 10.85
C PHE A 225 12.21 -22.20 10.13
N GLY A 226 11.45 -23.20 10.59
CA GLY A 226 11.53 -24.55 10.04
C GLY A 226 12.94 -25.18 10.12
N GLY A 227 13.75 -24.77 11.09
CA GLY A 227 15.14 -25.21 11.27
C GLY A 227 16.19 -24.44 10.46
N TYR A 228 15.81 -23.40 9.70
CA TYR A 228 16.73 -22.56 8.95
C TYR A 228 16.92 -21.20 9.62
N TYR A 229 18.13 -20.65 9.54
CA TYR A 229 18.38 -19.26 9.89
C TYR A 229 18.06 -18.38 8.68
N GLY A 230 17.42 -17.24 8.94
CA GLY A 230 17.12 -16.26 7.90
C GLY A 230 15.78 -16.48 7.21
N ILE A 231 15.26 -15.40 6.64
CA ILE A 231 14.03 -15.36 5.84
C ILE A 231 14.36 -14.61 4.56
N GLU A 232 14.06 -15.20 3.40
CA GLU A 232 14.35 -14.60 2.08
C GLU A 232 13.82 -13.17 1.99
N LYS A 233 12.57 -12.96 2.44
CA LYS A 233 11.93 -11.66 2.48
C LYS A 233 11.18 -11.43 3.77
N ILE A 234 11.52 -10.34 4.44
CA ILE A 234 10.85 -9.90 5.66
C ILE A 234 11.04 -8.39 5.78
N TRP A 235 9.93 -7.69 6.08
CA TRP A 235 9.93 -6.24 6.29
C TRP A 235 9.37 -5.88 7.66
N HIS A 236 8.07 -6.03 7.90
CA HIS A 236 7.42 -5.67 9.16
C HIS A 236 6.52 -6.79 9.65
N GLY A 237 6.31 -6.82 10.96
CA GLY A 237 5.48 -7.83 11.62
C GLY A 237 5.27 -7.54 13.09
N ALA A 238 4.47 -8.38 13.72
CA ALA A 238 4.27 -8.34 15.16
C ALA A 238 4.27 -9.73 15.75
N VAL A 239 5.03 -9.90 16.85
CA VAL A 239 4.91 -11.05 17.73
C VAL A 239 3.87 -10.74 18.80
N SER A 240 2.94 -11.66 19.01
CA SER A 240 2.01 -11.66 20.15
C SER A 240 2.15 -12.93 20.97
N LEU A 241 1.71 -12.86 22.22
CA LEU A 241 1.68 -13.99 23.14
C LEU A 241 0.28 -14.12 23.74
N ASP A 242 -0.27 -15.32 23.65
CA ASP A 242 -1.32 -15.81 24.54
C ASP A 242 -0.83 -17.08 25.27
N ASP A 243 -1.25 -18.27 24.83
CA ASP A 243 -0.71 -19.57 25.24
C ASP A 243 0.47 -20.01 24.33
N THR A 244 0.58 -19.45 23.12
CA THR A 244 1.69 -19.69 22.19
C THR A 244 2.15 -18.37 21.57
N TYR A 245 3.42 -18.29 21.16
CA TYR A 245 3.91 -17.14 20.42
C TYR A 245 3.41 -17.22 18.98
N ARG A 246 2.87 -16.11 18.49
CA ARG A 246 2.41 -15.97 17.10
C ARG A 246 3.15 -14.83 16.44
N PHE A 247 3.62 -15.05 15.23
CA PHE A 247 4.26 -14.03 14.44
C PHE A 247 3.54 -13.87 13.11
N ALA A 248 2.96 -12.70 12.90
CA ALA A 248 2.43 -12.30 11.60
C ALA A 248 3.35 -11.25 10.98
N PHE A 249 3.67 -11.39 9.69
CA PHE A 249 4.58 -10.47 9.01
C PHE A 249 4.34 -10.36 7.50
N ILE A 250 4.99 -9.37 6.89
CA ILE A 250 4.97 -9.09 5.47
C ILE A 250 6.38 -9.07 4.87
N GLU A 251 6.47 -9.26 3.57
CA GLU A 251 7.73 -9.41 2.84
C GLU A 251 8.35 -8.09 2.34
N ASP A 252 7.55 -7.04 2.13
CA ASP A 252 7.98 -5.78 1.48
C ASP A 252 7.12 -4.59 1.94
N SER A 253 7.74 -3.40 2.06
CA SER A 253 7.11 -2.19 2.61
C SER A 253 6.00 -1.57 1.75
N GLY A 254 5.96 -1.85 0.45
CA GLY A 254 5.02 -1.21 -0.47
C GLY A 254 4.52 -2.11 -1.59
N LYS A 255 4.92 -3.38 -1.59
CA LYS A 255 4.55 -4.39 -2.60
C LYS A 255 4.10 -5.71 -1.98
N SER A 256 3.90 -5.77 -0.67
CA SER A 256 3.42 -6.99 -0.03
C SER A 256 2.01 -7.32 -0.51
N ASN A 257 1.84 -8.55 -0.99
CA ASN A 257 0.55 -9.11 -1.43
C ASN A 257 0.05 -10.20 -0.49
N THR A 258 0.76 -10.49 0.60
CA THR A 258 0.46 -11.60 1.48
C THR A 258 0.91 -11.28 2.90
N ILE A 259 0.09 -11.68 3.86
CA ILE A 259 0.50 -11.75 5.27
C ILE A 259 0.85 -13.20 5.57
N LEU A 260 2.07 -13.38 6.06
CA LEU A 260 2.62 -14.65 6.51
C LEU A 260 2.44 -14.78 8.01
N TYR A 261 2.36 -16.03 8.47
CA TYR A 261 2.09 -16.42 9.84
C TYR A 261 2.95 -17.60 10.25
N THR A 262 3.40 -17.62 11.50
CA THR A 262 4.03 -18.78 12.11
C THR A 262 3.84 -18.77 13.63
N GLU A 263 4.02 -19.93 14.25
CA GLU A 263 3.94 -20.13 15.70
C GLU A 263 5.28 -20.57 16.28
N SER A 264 5.45 -20.34 17.58
CA SER A 264 6.58 -20.82 18.36
C SER A 264 6.18 -21.08 19.81
N HIS A 265 6.76 -22.12 20.42
CA HIS A 265 6.58 -22.41 21.84
C HIS A 265 7.58 -21.67 22.75
N ASP A 266 8.77 -21.34 22.25
CA ASP A 266 9.85 -20.70 23.00
C ASP A 266 10.10 -19.25 22.57
N GLY A 267 9.52 -18.81 21.44
CA GLY A 267 9.73 -17.50 20.85
C GLY A 267 11.01 -17.36 20.02
N ILE A 268 11.81 -18.42 19.89
CA ILE A 268 13.12 -18.40 19.20
C ILE A 268 13.12 -19.38 18.03
N THR A 269 12.50 -20.54 18.22
CA THR A 269 12.35 -21.61 17.24
C THR A 269 10.93 -21.58 16.68
N TRP A 270 10.80 -21.11 15.44
CA TRP A 270 9.52 -20.93 14.77
C TRP A 270 9.27 -22.03 13.75
N GLU A 271 8.00 -22.35 13.54
CA GLU A 271 7.58 -23.21 12.44
C GLU A 271 7.78 -22.52 11.08
N SER A 272 7.69 -23.30 10.00
CA SER A 272 7.76 -22.74 8.64
C SER A 272 6.58 -21.79 8.39
N PRO A 273 6.82 -20.53 7.97
CA PRO A 273 5.74 -19.58 7.74
C PRO A 273 4.74 -20.02 6.67
N VAL A 274 3.47 -19.80 6.96
CA VAL A 274 2.36 -20.05 6.04
C VAL A 274 1.59 -18.75 5.76
N PRO A 275 1.05 -18.60 4.55
CA PRO A 275 0.28 -17.43 4.17
C PRO A 275 -1.17 -17.51 4.66
N ILE A 276 -1.64 -16.46 5.34
CA ILE A 276 -2.97 -16.44 5.98
C ILE A 276 -3.93 -15.37 5.42
N VAL A 277 -3.39 -14.32 4.81
CA VAL A 277 -4.18 -13.30 4.09
C VAL A 277 -3.53 -13.03 2.75
N ARG A 278 -4.33 -13.02 1.69
CA ARG A 278 -3.87 -12.82 0.32
C ARG A 278 -4.59 -11.66 -0.35
N LYS A 279 -3.80 -10.79 -0.97
CA LYS A 279 -4.28 -9.67 -1.75
C LYS A 279 -4.73 -10.14 -3.12
N GLU A 280 -5.88 -9.65 -3.54
CA GLU A 280 -6.40 -9.80 -4.89
C GLU A 280 -6.12 -8.50 -5.67
N ASN A 281 -7.15 -7.80 -6.18
CA ASN A 281 -6.97 -6.75 -7.18
C ASN A 281 -7.22 -5.31 -6.66
N PHE A 282 -7.70 -5.13 -5.43
CA PHE A 282 -8.09 -3.81 -4.92
C PHE A 282 -6.92 -3.04 -4.29
N TRP A 283 -6.39 -3.54 -3.17
CA TRP A 283 -5.33 -2.86 -2.43
C TRP A 283 -4.04 -2.80 -3.27
N LYS A 284 -3.24 -1.76 -3.05
CA LYS A 284 -1.88 -1.65 -3.62
C LYS A 284 -0.94 -2.62 -2.93
N ALA A 285 -0.94 -2.62 -1.60
CA ALA A 285 -0.14 -3.53 -0.78
C ALA A 285 -0.69 -3.64 0.65
N PHE A 286 -0.27 -4.68 1.36
CA PHE A 286 -0.40 -4.78 2.81
C PHE A 286 0.80 -4.15 3.52
N TYR A 287 0.55 -3.66 4.74
CA TYR A 287 1.57 -3.21 5.68
C TYR A 287 1.50 -4.02 6.99
N ARG A 288 2.28 -3.61 8.01
CA ARG A 288 2.46 -4.36 9.26
C ARG A 288 1.15 -4.99 9.76
N PRO A 289 1.12 -6.31 9.95
CA PRO A 289 0.06 -7.02 10.62
C PRO A 289 0.35 -7.18 12.12
N CYS A 290 -0.71 -7.35 12.91
CA CYS A 290 -0.68 -7.98 14.22
C CYS A 290 -1.78 -9.04 14.30
N ILE A 291 -1.51 -10.15 14.99
CA ILE A 291 -2.47 -11.23 15.18
C ILE A 291 -2.64 -11.53 16.66
N LEU A 292 -3.85 -11.84 17.10
CA LEU A 292 -4.14 -12.25 18.47
C LEU A 292 -5.29 -13.25 18.51
N TYR A 293 -5.27 -14.13 19.52
CA TYR A 293 -6.40 -15.01 19.84
C TYR A 293 -7.18 -14.45 21.04
N SER A 294 -8.46 -14.16 20.81
CA SER A 294 -9.38 -13.58 21.79
C SER A 294 -10.78 -14.13 21.59
N ASP A 295 -11.48 -14.46 22.69
CA ASP A 295 -12.87 -14.97 22.66
C ASP A 295 -13.08 -16.10 21.67
N SER A 296 -12.16 -17.08 21.72
CA SER A 296 -12.15 -18.25 20.86
C SER A 296 -12.05 -17.94 19.35
N ARG A 297 -11.54 -16.76 18.99
CA ARG A 297 -11.36 -16.32 17.60
C ARG A 297 -9.98 -15.71 17.38
N LEU A 298 -9.46 -15.85 16.18
CA LEU A 298 -8.30 -15.11 15.70
C LEU A 298 -8.75 -13.79 15.08
N TYR A 299 -8.00 -12.74 15.38
CA TYR A 299 -8.08 -11.44 14.74
C TYR A 299 -6.71 -11.10 14.18
N CYS A 300 -6.63 -10.86 12.88
CA CYS A 300 -5.45 -10.32 12.20
C CYS A 300 -5.78 -8.91 11.72
N ILE A 301 -5.26 -7.89 12.40
CA ILE A 301 -5.38 -6.49 11.98
C ILE A 301 -4.11 -6.13 11.20
N TYR A 302 -4.25 -5.44 10.08
CA TYR A 302 -3.12 -5.11 9.22
C TYR A 302 -3.33 -3.81 8.47
N GLY A 303 -2.21 -3.17 8.14
CA GLY A 303 -2.24 -2.01 7.25
C GLY A 303 -2.61 -2.40 5.83
N VAL A 304 -3.39 -1.54 5.16
CA VAL A 304 -3.68 -1.59 3.73
C VAL A 304 -3.33 -0.27 3.10
N ILE A 305 -2.76 -0.32 1.91
CA ILE A 305 -2.37 0.86 1.13
C ILE A 305 -3.23 0.92 -0.12
N THR A 306 -3.81 2.07 -0.43
CA THR A 306 -4.56 2.31 -1.67
C THR A 306 -3.63 2.63 -2.85
N GLN A 307 -4.17 2.64 -4.07
CA GLN A 307 -3.42 3.08 -5.26
C GLN A 307 -2.97 4.55 -5.17
N ASP A 308 -3.73 5.37 -4.44
CA ASP A 308 -3.45 6.80 -4.24
C ASP A 308 -2.48 7.06 -3.07
N ASN A 309 -1.84 6.00 -2.54
CA ASN A 309 -0.94 6.05 -1.40
C ASN A 309 -1.60 6.43 -0.07
N GLU A 310 -2.92 6.31 0.04
CA GLU A 310 -3.63 6.43 1.32
C GLU A 310 -3.48 5.15 2.15
N TRP A 311 -3.34 5.30 3.47
CA TRP A 311 -3.09 4.21 4.42
C TRP A 311 -4.29 4.01 5.35
N TYR A 312 -4.64 2.76 5.63
CA TYR A 312 -5.71 2.42 6.57
C TYR A 312 -5.39 1.12 7.30
N LEU A 313 -6.18 0.79 8.33
CA LEU A 313 -6.16 -0.53 8.96
C LEU A 313 -7.39 -1.33 8.53
N SER A 314 -7.18 -2.56 8.09
CA SER A 314 -8.22 -3.55 7.85
C SER A 314 -8.01 -4.75 8.79
N MET A 315 -8.96 -5.69 8.78
CA MET A 315 -8.91 -6.85 9.64
C MET A 315 -9.47 -8.09 8.95
N SER A 316 -8.93 -9.24 9.32
CA SER A 316 -9.51 -10.54 9.02
C SER A 316 -9.70 -11.33 10.31
N MET A 317 -10.79 -12.08 10.41
CA MET A 317 -11.14 -12.83 11.61
C MET A 317 -11.69 -14.21 11.28
N GLY A 318 -11.52 -15.16 12.20
CA GLY A 318 -11.97 -16.54 12.01
C GLY A 318 -11.60 -17.45 13.17
N ASP A 319 -12.04 -18.71 13.11
CA ASP A 319 -11.79 -19.69 14.18
C ASP A 319 -10.37 -20.29 14.11
N SER A 320 -9.73 -20.24 12.95
CA SER A 320 -8.36 -20.71 12.70
C SER A 320 -7.68 -19.91 11.61
N VAL A 321 -6.34 -20.03 11.50
CA VAL A 321 -5.55 -19.35 10.46
C VAL A 321 -5.89 -19.79 9.04
N ASP A 322 -6.41 -20.99 8.87
CA ASP A 322 -6.86 -21.53 7.58
C ASP A 322 -8.25 -21.03 7.17
N ASN A 323 -9.01 -20.44 8.10
CA ASN A 323 -10.39 -20.02 7.90
C ASN A 323 -10.61 -18.55 8.32
N LEU A 324 -9.70 -17.67 7.91
CA LEU A 324 -9.88 -16.23 8.07
C LEU A 324 -10.80 -15.67 6.99
N HIS A 325 -11.70 -14.78 7.40
CA HIS A 325 -12.51 -13.97 6.51
C HIS A 325 -12.22 -12.50 6.75
N GLY A 326 -12.00 -11.76 5.67
CA GLY A 326 -11.84 -10.31 5.75
C GLY A 326 -13.12 -9.61 6.15
N ILE A 327 -13.00 -8.55 6.97
CA ILE A 327 -14.15 -7.73 7.32
C ILE A 327 -14.78 -7.05 6.10
N SER A 328 -16.07 -6.79 6.19
CA SER A 328 -16.86 -6.04 5.22
C SER A 328 -17.64 -4.92 5.90
N THR A 329 -18.28 -4.06 5.12
CA THR A 329 -19.18 -3.02 5.66
C THR A 329 -20.42 -3.60 6.35
N GLN A 330 -20.73 -4.90 6.17
CA GLN A 330 -21.77 -5.58 6.92
C GLN A 330 -21.33 -5.86 8.36
N ASP A 331 -20.03 -6.11 8.57
CA ASP A 331 -19.46 -6.41 9.88
C ASP A 331 -19.23 -5.14 10.71
N ILE A 332 -18.74 -4.07 10.05
CA ILE A 332 -18.29 -2.85 10.74
C ILE A 332 -19.23 -1.64 10.58
N GLY A 333 -20.28 -1.78 9.77
CA GLY A 333 -21.14 -0.67 9.38
C GLY A 333 -20.53 0.25 8.31
N ASN A 334 -21.36 1.13 7.75
CA ASN A 334 -20.91 2.09 6.74
C ASN A 334 -20.22 3.29 7.39
N SER A 335 -19.04 3.65 6.90
CA SER A 335 -18.32 4.88 7.26
C SER A 335 -18.07 5.74 6.03
N LYS A 336 -17.83 7.05 6.23
CA LYS A 336 -17.47 7.97 5.14
C LYS A 336 -16.21 7.51 4.40
N VAL A 337 -15.23 6.96 5.14
CA VAL A 337 -13.99 6.41 4.57
C VAL A 337 -14.32 5.21 3.66
N ASN A 338 -15.08 4.22 4.15
CA ASN A 338 -15.43 3.04 3.36
C ASN A 338 -16.28 3.39 2.12
N MET A 339 -17.18 4.37 2.21
CA MET A 339 -17.91 4.88 1.05
C MET A 339 -16.97 5.51 0.02
N THR A 340 -16.03 6.36 0.46
CA THR A 340 -15.05 7.01 -0.43
C THR A 340 -14.15 5.99 -1.13
N ILE A 341 -13.67 4.99 -0.38
CA ILE A 341 -12.86 3.88 -0.91
C ILE A 341 -13.66 3.07 -1.94
N SER A 342 -14.92 2.75 -1.64
CA SER A 342 -15.80 1.98 -2.55
C SER A 342 -16.13 2.76 -3.82
N GLU A 343 -16.36 4.08 -3.72
CA GLU A 343 -16.65 4.95 -4.87
C GLU A 343 -15.55 4.94 -5.93
N LYS A 344 -14.28 4.84 -5.49
CA LYS A 344 -13.11 4.75 -6.39
C LYS A 344 -13.19 3.53 -7.32
N HIS A 345 -13.91 2.48 -6.94
CA HIS A 345 -14.04 1.23 -7.70
C HIS A 345 -15.40 1.07 -8.40
N THR A 346 -16.15 2.15 -8.58
CA THR A 346 -17.41 2.13 -9.35
C THR A 346 -17.18 2.17 -10.86
N LEU A 347 -18.13 1.61 -11.63
CA LEU A 347 -18.13 1.74 -13.09
C LEU A 347 -18.11 3.20 -13.57
N SER A 348 -18.75 4.10 -12.82
CA SER A 348 -18.71 5.54 -13.10
C SER A 348 -17.29 6.07 -12.99
N ASN A 349 -16.56 5.71 -11.92
CA ASN A 349 -15.18 6.13 -11.75
C ASN A 349 -14.24 5.50 -12.78
N LEU A 350 -14.43 4.22 -13.11
CA LEU A 350 -13.71 3.57 -14.21
C LEU A 350 -13.88 4.35 -15.52
N THR A 351 -15.12 4.73 -15.84
CA THR A 351 -15.43 5.49 -17.06
C THR A 351 -14.75 6.86 -17.04
N LYS A 352 -14.77 7.56 -15.90
CA LYS A 352 -14.07 8.84 -15.72
C LYS A 352 -12.56 8.68 -15.91
N ASN A 353 -11.95 7.62 -15.37
CA ASN A 353 -10.52 7.36 -15.49
C ASN A 353 -10.12 7.10 -16.94
N VAL A 354 -10.86 6.23 -17.65
CA VAL A 354 -10.63 6.00 -19.10
C VAL A 354 -10.79 7.29 -19.90
N TYR A 355 -11.81 8.09 -19.60
CA TYR A 355 -12.03 9.38 -20.25
C TYR A 355 -10.84 10.35 -20.02
N HIS A 356 -10.42 10.54 -18.78
CA HIS A 356 -9.30 11.43 -18.44
C HIS A 356 -7.98 10.93 -19.03
N PHE A 357 -7.76 9.61 -19.08
CA PHE A 357 -6.62 9.02 -19.76
C PHE A 357 -6.62 9.38 -21.26
N VAL A 358 -7.73 9.14 -21.97
CA VAL A 358 -7.87 9.50 -23.39
C VAL A 358 -7.69 11.01 -23.60
N GLN A 359 -8.28 11.84 -22.73
CA GLN A 359 -8.13 13.29 -22.76
C GLN A 359 -6.67 13.73 -22.59
N SER A 360 -5.89 13.03 -21.74
CA SER A 360 -4.47 13.34 -21.51
C SER A 360 -3.59 13.10 -22.76
N ILE A 361 -4.05 12.23 -23.67
CA ILE A 361 -3.37 11.90 -24.93
C ILE A 361 -3.70 12.92 -26.03
N CYS A 362 -4.87 13.58 -25.95
CA CYS A 362 -5.30 14.63 -26.88
C CYS A 362 -4.43 15.90 -26.75
N ARG A 363 -3.28 15.89 -27.41
CA ARG A 363 -2.22 16.90 -27.31
C ARG A 363 -1.97 17.60 -28.65
N PRO A 364 -1.73 18.93 -28.72
CA PRO A 364 -1.46 19.66 -29.96
C PRO A 364 -0.31 19.07 -30.80
N GLU A 365 0.64 18.41 -30.15
CA GLU A 365 1.79 17.75 -30.78
C GLU A 365 1.38 16.67 -31.79
N LEU A 366 0.24 15.99 -31.57
CA LEU A 366 -0.28 15.01 -32.55
C LEU A 366 -0.69 15.70 -33.86
N LEU A 367 -1.22 16.92 -33.79
CA LEU A 367 -1.52 17.74 -34.96
C LEU A 367 -0.25 18.14 -35.70
N LEU A 368 0.79 18.55 -34.95
CA LEU A 368 2.09 18.92 -35.52
C LEU A 368 2.76 17.72 -36.22
N ILE A 369 2.68 16.52 -35.63
CA ILE A 369 3.16 15.28 -36.26
C ILE A 369 2.41 15.03 -37.57
N CYS A 370 1.07 15.15 -37.57
CA CYS A 370 0.29 14.98 -38.79
C CYS A 370 0.68 16.00 -39.89
N ALA A 371 0.87 17.26 -39.52
CA ALA A 371 1.29 18.32 -40.44
C ALA A 371 2.72 18.07 -40.99
N ALA A 372 3.66 17.67 -40.14
CA ALA A 372 5.03 17.37 -40.55
C ALA A 372 5.09 16.20 -41.54
N VAL A 373 4.32 15.12 -41.28
CA VAL A 373 4.20 14.00 -42.22
C VAL A 373 3.58 14.45 -43.54
N ALA A 374 2.57 15.31 -43.51
CA ALA A 374 1.96 15.86 -44.72
C ALA A 374 2.98 16.65 -45.56
N ILE A 375 3.75 17.54 -44.95
CA ILE A 375 4.79 18.33 -45.62
C ILE A 375 5.82 17.41 -46.27
N LEU A 376 6.32 16.41 -45.54
CA LEU A 376 7.26 15.41 -46.07
C LEU A 376 6.68 14.65 -47.27
N LEU A 377 5.45 14.18 -47.18
CA LEU A 377 4.80 13.43 -48.26
C LEU A 377 4.50 14.29 -49.49
N LEU A 378 4.24 15.59 -49.31
CA LEU A 378 4.10 16.56 -50.40
C LEU A 378 5.44 16.80 -51.11
N ILE A 379 6.54 16.95 -50.36
CA ILE A 379 7.89 17.09 -50.92
C ILE A 379 8.24 15.88 -51.80
N VAL A 380 7.94 14.68 -51.34
CA VAL A 380 8.25 13.43 -52.05
C VAL A 380 7.18 13.07 -53.11
N ARG A 381 6.16 13.92 -53.29
CA ARG A 381 5.04 13.73 -54.24
C ARG A 381 4.34 12.37 -54.11
N LYS A 382 4.24 11.86 -52.88
CA LYS A 382 3.60 10.57 -52.54
C LYS A 382 2.51 10.73 -51.49
N CYS A 383 1.84 11.88 -51.46
CA CYS A 383 0.77 12.13 -50.49
C CYS A 383 -0.46 11.28 -50.78
N SER A 384 -0.76 10.36 -49.87
CA SER A 384 -2.00 9.60 -49.85
C SER A 384 -2.46 9.44 -48.42
N PHE A 385 -3.78 9.37 -48.21
CA PHE A 385 -4.37 9.20 -46.89
C PHE A 385 -3.71 8.06 -46.09
N ILE A 386 -3.44 6.91 -46.72
CA ILE A 386 -2.84 5.74 -46.06
C ILE A 386 -1.42 6.04 -45.55
N LEU A 387 -0.59 6.70 -46.35
CA LEU A 387 0.77 7.06 -45.96
C LEU A 387 0.77 8.16 -44.89
N LEU A 388 -0.16 9.10 -44.99
CA LEU A 388 -0.32 10.17 -44.03
C LEU A 388 -0.78 9.62 -42.67
N TRP A 389 -1.81 8.78 -42.67
CA TRP A 389 -2.35 8.16 -41.47
C TRP A 389 -1.35 7.17 -40.84
N GLY A 390 -0.82 6.22 -41.61
CA GLY A 390 0.14 5.25 -41.08
C GLY A 390 1.43 5.89 -40.58
N GLY A 391 1.97 6.86 -41.31
CA GLY A 391 3.18 7.58 -40.93
C GLY A 391 3.00 8.44 -39.67
N SER A 392 1.90 9.20 -39.59
CA SER A 392 1.60 10.01 -38.41
C SER A 392 1.29 9.14 -37.19
N TRP A 393 0.55 8.04 -37.36
CA TRP A 393 0.27 7.07 -36.29
C TRP A 393 1.57 6.47 -35.72
N LEU A 394 2.48 6.01 -36.57
CA LEU A 394 3.76 5.47 -36.12
C LEU A 394 4.57 6.51 -35.33
N LEU A 395 4.68 7.74 -35.82
CA LEU A 395 5.40 8.81 -35.13
C LEU A 395 4.71 9.23 -33.82
N GLY A 396 3.38 9.22 -33.78
CA GLY A 396 2.60 9.46 -32.57
C GLY A 396 2.85 8.39 -31.51
N VAL A 397 2.90 7.12 -31.90
CA VAL A 397 3.22 6.02 -30.96
C VAL A 397 4.66 6.13 -30.46
N LEU A 398 5.61 6.44 -31.34
CA LEU A 398 7.01 6.67 -30.95
C LEU A 398 7.15 7.84 -29.96
N ARG A 399 6.37 8.92 -30.16
CA ARG A 399 6.34 10.07 -29.25
C ARG A 399 5.93 9.68 -27.83
N PHE A 400 5.06 8.69 -27.68
CA PHE A 400 4.59 8.20 -26.38
C PHE A 400 5.26 6.90 -25.94
N TYR A 401 6.31 6.44 -26.64
CA TYR A 401 6.97 5.18 -26.33
C TYR A 401 7.54 5.12 -24.91
N SER A 402 8.09 6.23 -24.40
CA SER A 402 8.57 6.31 -23.02
C SER A 402 7.44 6.15 -22.00
N GLN A 403 6.25 6.69 -22.28
CA GLN A 403 5.08 6.59 -21.42
C GLN A 403 4.51 5.16 -21.39
N MET A 404 4.60 4.42 -22.50
CA MET A 404 4.14 3.03 -22.57
C MET A 404 4.86 2.06 -21.62
N ARG A 405 6.03 2.43 -21.09
CA ARG A 405 6.76 1.57 -20.13
C ARG A 405 6.13 1.57 -18.73
N GLY A 406 5.42 2.63 -18.35
CA GLY A 406 4.91 2.83 -16.99
C GLY A 406 3.41 2.59 -16.81
N ILE A 407 2.66 2.35 -17.89
CA ILE A 407 1.20 2.22 -17.85
C ILE A 407 0.72 0.76 -17.99
N PRO A 408 -0.46 0.39 -17.44
CA PRO A 408 -1.10 -0.91 -17.62
C PRO A 408 -1.28 -1.32 -19.08
N LEU A 409 -1.40 -2.62 -19.33
CA LEU A 409 -1.56 -3.15 -20.70
C LEU A 409 -2.82 -2.62 -21.39
N SER A 410 -3.94 -2.53 -20.68
CA SER A 410 -5.19 -1.94 -21.16
C SER A 410 -5.00 -0.49 -21.62
N GLU A 411 -4.29 0.32 -20.84
CA GLU A 411 -3.96 1.71 -21.18
C GLU A 411 -3.04 1.82 -22.40
N LYS A 412 -2.10 0.88 -22.61
CA LYS A 412 -1.29 0.84 -23.84
C LYS A 412 -2.17 0.69 -25.07
N PHE A 413 -3.18 -0.19 -25.01
CA PHE A 413 -4.12 -0.38 -26.10
C PHE A 413 -5.02 0.85 -26.32
N TRP A 414 -5.50 1.48 -25.24
CA TRP A 414 -6.22 2.75 -25.32
C TRP A 414 -5.37 3.86 -25.94
N LEU A 415 -4.08 3.93 -25.65
CA LEU A 415 -3.14 4.87 -26.25
C LEU A 415 -2.98 4.61 -27.74
N LEU A 416 -2.71 3.36 -28.13
CA LEU A 416 -2.57 2.97 -29.54
C LEU A 416 -3.83 3.30 -30.33
N PHE A 417 -4.99 2.99 -29.78
CA PHE A 417 -6.30 3.30 -30.36
C PHE A 417 -6.51 4.82 -30.48
N SER A 418 -6.35 5.57 -29.40
CA SER A 418 -6.64 7.01 -29.35
C SER A 418 -5.74 7.81 -30.27
N VAL A 419 -4.42 7.55 -30.24
CA VAL A 419 -3.45 8.18 -31.15
C VAL A 419 -3.79 7.85 -32.61
N GLY A 420 -4.13 6.59 -32.88
CA GLY A 420 -4.49 6.14 -34.23
C GLY A 420 -5.76 6.81 -34.75
N ALA A 421 -6.79 6.95 -33.91
CA ALA A 421 -8.05 7.59 -34.23
C ALA A 421 -7.89 9.11 -34.47
N ILE A 422 -7.17 9.81 -33.58
CA ILE A 422 -6.87 11.23 -33.74
C ILE A 422 -6.11 11.48 -35.05
N ASN A 423 -5.07 10.69 -35.31
CA ASN A 423 -4.27 10.83 -36.51
C ASN A 423 -5.05 10.47 -37.78
N ALA A 424 -6.00 9.53 -37.72
CA ALA A 424 -6.91 9.24 -38.83
C ALA A 424 -7.76 10.48 -39.18
N VAL A 425 -8.38 11.10 -38.18
CA VAL A 425 -9.21 12.30 -38.36
C VAL A 425 -8.38 13.46 -38.92
N CYS A 426 -7.19 13.70 -38.37
CA CYS A 426 -6.28 14.74 -38.86
C CYS A 426 -5.83 14.47 -40.29
N SER A 427 -5.51 13.22 -40.62
CA SER A 427 -5.10 12.82 -41.96
C SER A 427 -6.22 12.99 -42.98
N LEU A 428 -7.48 12.72 -42.58
CA LEU A 428 -8.66 12.97 -43.42
C LEU A 428 -8.81 14.47 -43.71
N ALA A 429 -8.72 15.32 -42.67
CA ALA A 429 -8.85 16.77 -42.82
C ALA A 429 -7.76 17.36 -43.73
N ILE A 430 -6.50 16.97 -43.52
CA ILE A 430 -5.37 17.40 -44.36
C ILE A 430 -5.56 16.94 -45.81
N GLN A 431 -5.98 15.68 -46.02
CA GLN A 431 -6.21 15.17 -47.37
C GLN A 431 -7.31 15.96 -48.10
N GLN A 432 -8.38 16.36 -47.41
CA GLN A 432 -9.41 17.23 -47.98
C GLN A 432 -8.87 18.60 -48.39
N VAL A 433 -8.03 19.21 -47.55
CA VAL A 433 -7.39 20.51 -47.85
C VAL A 433 -6.46 20.39 -49.07
N ILE A 434 -5.65 19.34 -49.16
CA ILE A 434 -4.76 19.09 -50.30
C ILE A 434 -5.59 18.93 -51.59
N ASN A 435 -6.63 18.10 -51.56
CA ASN A 435 -7.50 17.92 -52.72
C ASN A 435 -8.15 19.24 -53.16
N TRP A 436 -8.59 20.07 -52.22
CA TRP A 436 -9.16 21.39 -52.52
C TRP A 436 -8.15 22.34 -53.16
N LEU A 437 -6.89 22.35 -52.69
CA LEU A 437 -5.81 23.15 -53.25
C LEU A 437 -5.45 22.71 -54.69
N ASP A 438 -5.44 21.40 -54.94
CA ASP A 438 -5.14 20.85 -56.26
C ASP A 438 -6.23 21.24 -57.28
N VAL A 439 -7.52 21.11 -56.92
CA VAL A 439 -8.64 21.57 -57.76
C VAL A 439 -8.54 23.07 -58.06
N ARG A 440 -8.13 23.89 -57.08
CA ARG A 440 -7.92 25.34 -57.29
C ARG A 440 -6.78 25.64 -58.24
N ARG A 441 -5.66 24.91 -58.16
CA ARG A 441 -4.53 25.06 -59.07
C ARG A 441 -4.88 24.64 -60.49
N GLU A 442 -5.68 23.60 -60.66
CA GLU A 442 -6.17 23.17 -61.98
C GLU A 442 -7.12 24.18 -62.61
N ARG A 443 -7.95 24.89 -61.82
CA ARG A 443 -8.82 25.97 -62.32
C ARG A 443 -8.08 27.28 -62.64
N ALA A 444 -6.88 27.47 -62.09
CA ALA A 444 -6.05 28.66 -62.30
C ALA A 444 -5.02 28.48 -63.43
N ARG A 445 -4.88 27.26 -63.96
CA ARG A 445 -4.15 26.94 -65.19
C ARG A 445 -5.13 26.85 -66.34
#